data_AF-A0A964IR63-F1
#
_entry.id   AF-A0A964IR63-F1
#
_cell.length_a   1.000
_cell.length_b   1.000
_cell.length_c   1.000
_cell.angle_alpha   90.00
_cell.angle_beta   90.00
_cell.angle_gamma   90.00
#
_symmetry.space_group_name_H-M   'P 1'
#
loop_
_entity.id
_entity.type
_entity.pdbx_description
1 polymer ?
#
loop_
_entity_poly.entity_id
_entity_poly.type
_entity_poly.pdbx_seq_one_letter_code
_entity_poly.pdbx_strand_id
1 'polypeptide(L)'
;MVGWSTFILPFLFVLTPSLLMDGSWTEIVFNFSRVTFGIYLGTVAAVGFSLAPLNWIGRIVYAAVALVVVLPPETFQDAIWFNAAGVTAAVIVLTIDWMRQRALHRQGKAAEVVAMPY
;
A
#
# COMPACT_ATOMS: atom_id res chain seq x y z
N MET A 1 -0.33 -11.34 13.41
CA MET A 1 -1.02 -11.28 12.10
C MET A 1 -1.92 -10.07 12.10
N VAL A 2 -1.94 -9.26 11.02
CA VAL A 2 -2.84 -8.12 10.93
C VAL A 2 -4.16 -8.60 10.30
N GLY A 3 -5.17 -8.87 11.12
CA GLY A 3 -6.43 -9.53 10.72
C GLY A 3 -7.38 -8.70 9.84
N TRP A 4 -6.97 -7.52 9.38
CA TRP A 4 -7.84 -6.69 8.54
C TRP A 4 -8.05 -7.29 7.14
N SER A 5 -7.02 -7.91 6.55
CA SER A 5 -7.11 -8.50 5.21
C SER A 5 -8.02 -9.74 5.20
N THR A 6 -8.02 -10.53 6.28
CA THR A 6 -8.93 -11.68 6.43
C THR A 6 -10.40 -11.27 6.48
N PHE A 7 -10.70 -10.03 6.86
CA PHE A 7 -12.07 -9.51 6.82
C PHE A 7 -12.50 -9.10 5.40
N ILE A 8 -11.62 -8.47 4.62
CA ILE A 8 -11.99 -7.94 3.28
C ILE A 8 -11.89 -8.98 2.17
N LEU A 9 -10.97 -9.95 2.28
CA LEU A 9 -10.69 -10.94 1.23
C LEU A 9 -11.93 -11.70 0.72
N PRO A 10 -12.85 -12.19 1.57
CA PRO A 10 -14.05 -12.88 1.09
C PRO A 10 -14.89 -12.03 0.13
N PHE A 11 -15.02 -10.73 0.39
CA PHE A 11 -15.78 -9.81 -0.47
C PHE A 11 -15.06 -9.58 -1.80
N LEU A 12 -13.73 -9.46 -1.78
CA LEU A 12 -12.94 -9.30 -3.00
C LEU A 12 -13.04 -10.52 -3.90
N PHE A 13 -13.02 -11.73 -3.34
CA PHE A 13 -13.20 -12.95 -4.13
C PHE A 13 -14.59 -13.05 -4.77
N VAL A 14 -15.62 -12.56 -4.09
CA VAL A 14 -16.99 -12.51 -4.64
C VAL A 14 -17.12 -11.45 -5.73
N LEU A 15 -16.50 -10.28 -5.56
CA LEU A 15 -16.62 -9.16 -6.50
C LEU A 15 -15.67 -9.24 -7.70
N THR A 16 -14.55 -9.95 -7.56
CA THR A 16 -13.50 -10.04 -8.59
C THR A 16 -13.14 -11.52 -8.84
N PRO A 17 -13.90 -12.24 -9.70
CA PRO A 17 -13.70 -13.68 -9.96
C PRO A 17 -12.29 -14.07 -10.42
N SER A 18 -11.60 -13.16 -11.11
CA SER A 18 -10.22 -13.36 -11.57
C SER A 18 -9.21 -13.58 -10.42
N LEU A 19 -9.54 -13.21 -9.17
CA LEU A 19 -8.75 -13.58 -7.99
C LEU A 19 -8.83 -15.08 -7.67
N LEU A 20 -9.88 -15.76 -8.13
CA LEU A 20 -10.06 -17.22 -8.08
C LEU A 20 -9.55 -17.92 -9.35
N MET A 21 -8.77 -17.22 -10.17
CA MET A 21 -8.27 -17.68 -11.47
C MET A 21 -9.38 -17.91 -12.52
N ASP A 22 -10.54 -17.29 -12.33
CA ASP A 22 -11.66 -17.32 -13.27
C ASP A 22 -11.71 -16.01 -14.08
N GLY A 23 -11.17 -16.03 -15.29
CA GLY A 23 -11.08 -14.87 -16.17
C GLY A 23 -9.95 -14.98 -17.19
N SER A 24 -9.71 -13.91 -17.95
CA SER A 24 -8.56 -13.85 -18.84
C SER A 24 -7.25 -13.78 -18.04
N TRP A 25 -6.16 -14.30 -18.61
CA TRP A 25 -4.84 -14.25 -17.98
C TRP A 25 -4.44 -12.82 -17.57
N THR A 26 -4.79 -11.82 -18.39
CA THR A 26 -4.53 -10.41 -18.12
C THR A 26 -5.28 -9.90 -16.89
N GLU A 27 -6.56 -10.25 -16.73
CA GLU A 27 -7.37 -9.86 -15.57
C GLU A 27 -6.84 -10.51 -14.29
N ILE A 28 -6.50 -11.80 -14.37
CA ILE A 28 -5.93 -12.57 -13.25
C ILE A 28 -4.67 -11.89 -12.74
N VAL A 29 -3.67 -11.69 -13.62
CA VAL A 29 -2.37 -11.11 -13.23
C VAL A 29 -2.55 -9.69 -12.70
N PHE A 30 -3.39 -8.88 -13.35
CA PHE A 30 -3.62 -7.50 -12.94
C PHE A 30 -4.31 -7.41 -11.57
N ASN A 31 -5.45 -8.07 -11.40
CA ASN A 31 -6.23 -8.02 -10.16
C ASN A 31 -5.49 -8.67 -8.99
N PHE A 32 -4.83 -9.82 -9.22
CA PHE A 32 -4.02 -10.47 -8.20
C PHE A 32 -2.88 -9.56 -7.71
N SER A 33 -2.12 -8.98 -8.63
CA SER A 33 -0.99 -8.11 -8.30
C SER A 33 -1.45 -6.84 -7.58
N ARG A 34 -2.54 -6.23 -8.06
CA ARG A 34 -3.13 -5.02 -7.47
C ARG A 34 -3.64 -5.27 -6.06
N VAL A 35 -4.45 -6.31 -5.85
CA VAL A 35 -5.02 -6.63 -4.54
C VAL A 35 -3.93 -7.01 -3.54
N THR A 36 -2.93 -7.80 -3.97
CA THR A 36 -1.76 -8.12 -3.13
C THR A 36 -1.03 -6.86 -2.70
N PHE A 37 -0.80 -5.92 -3.62
CA PHE A 37 -0.16 -4.65 -3.32
C PHE A 37 -1.01 -3.79 -2.37
N GLY A 38 -2.32 -3.72 -2.59
CA GLY A 38 -3.24 -3.03 -1.68
C GLY A 38 -3.25 -3.61 -0.26
N ILE A 39 -3.18 -4.94 -0.11
CA ILE A 39 -3.05 -5.61 1.19
C ILE A 39 -1.72 -5.27 1.87
N TYR A 40 -0.64 -5.14 1.10
CA TYR A 40 0.64 -4.66 1.63
C TYR A 40 0.50 -3.23 2.18
N LEU A 41 -0.10 -2.30 1.43
CA LEU A 41 -0.30 -0.91 1.85
C LEU A 41 -1.18 -0.77 3.10
N GLY A 42 -2.27 -1.55 3.19
CA GLY A 42 -3.11 -1.53 4.39
C GLY A 42 -2.41 -2.16 5.60
N THR A 43 -1.51 -3.12 5.38
CA THR A 43 -0.65 -3.66 6.45
C THR A 43 0.34 -2.60 6.94
N VAL A 44 0.95 -1.84 6.04
CA VAL A 44 1.78 -0.67 6.37
C VAL A 44 1.02 0.33 7.25
N ALA A 45 -0.24 0.64 6.92
CA ALA A 45 -1.09 1.54 7.70
C ALA A 45 -1.38 1.00 9.11
N ALA A 46 -1.72 -0.29 9.20
CA ALA A 46 -2.06 -0.94 10.47
C ALA A 46 -0.85 -1.06 11.40
N VAL A 47 0.31 -1.47 10.85
CA VAL A 47 1.57 -1.57 11.59
C VAL A 47 2.11 -0.18 11.93
N GLY A 48 1.91 0.80 11.04
CA GLY A 48 2.45 2.16 11.15
C GLY A 48 3.90 2.29 10.77
N PHE A 49 4.36 1.45 9.86
CA PHE A 49 5.72 1.45 9.38
C PHE A 49 5.76 1.01 7.93
N SER A 50 6.45 1.80 7.10
CA SER A 50 6.76 1.48 5.70
C SER A 50 8.28 1.36 5.52
N LEU A 51 8.92 2.26 4.76
CA LEU A 51 10.38 2.40 4.69
C LEU A 51 10.90 3.22 5.88
N ALA A 52 10.05 4.04 6.47
CA ALA A 52 10.27 4.79 7.70
C ALA A 52 9.04 4.71 8.64
N PRO A 53 9.19 5.06 9.95
CA PRO A 53 8.05 5.15 10.86
C PRO A 53 6.98 6.14 10.37
N LEU A 54 5.72 5.74 10.47
CA LEU A 54 4.56 6.56 10.10
C LEU A 54 3.92 7.18 11.35
N ASN A 55 3.60 8.47 11.25
CA ASN A 55 2.70 9.12 12.20
C ASN A 55 1.23 8.78 11.87
N TRP A 56 0.29 9.24 12.70
CA TRP A 56 -1.13 8.93 12.52
C TRP A 56 -1.68 9.37 11.15
N ILE A 57 -1.24 10.52 10.63
CA ILE A 57 -1.63 11.03 9.30
C ILE A 57 -1.16 10.08 8.21
N GLY A 58 0.12 9.66 8.27
CA GLY A 58 0.68 8.70 7.33
C GLY A 58 -0.09 7.38 7.33
N ARG A 59 -0.49 6.88 8.50
CA ARG A 59 -1.33 5.68 8.60
C ARG A 59 -2.66 5.84 7.87
N ILE A 60 -3.35 6.97 8.04
CA ILE A 60 -4.62 7.24 7.35
C ILE A 60 -4.43 7.36 5.85
N VAL A 61 -3.38 8.06 5.40
CA VAL A 61 -3.08 8.19 3.97
C VAL A 61 -2.84 6.81 3.34
N TYR A 62 -1.99 5.97 3.95
CA TYR A 62 -1.76 4.61 3.46
C TYR A 62 -3.03 3.75 3.48
N ALA A 63 -3.88 3.88 4.51
CA ALA A 63 -5.15 3.16 4.58
C ALA A 63 -6.10 3.59 3.45
N ALA A 64 -6.25 4.89 3.21
CA ALA A 64 -7.10 5.42 2.14
C ALA A 64 -6.60 4.97 0.76
N VAL A 65 -5.28 5.07 0.51
CA VAL A 65 -4.68 4.60 -0.73
C VAL A 65 -4.88 3.10 -0.91
N ALA A 66 -4.70 2.30 0.15
CA ALA A 66 -4.95 0.86 0.09
C ALA A 66 -6.40 0.53 -0.30
N LEU A 67 -7.39 1.23 0.28
CA LEU A 67 -8.80 1.02 -0.07
C LEU A 67 -9.10 1.35 -1.53
N VAL A 68 -8.54 2.46 -2.05
CA VAL A 68 -8.73 2.85 -3.45
C VAL A 68 -8.05 1.87 -4.41
N VAL A 69 -6.87 1.33 -4.05
CA VAL A 69 -6.17 0.31 -4.85
C VAL A 69 -6.90 -1.04 -4.84
N VAL A 70 -7.53 -1.41 -3.73
CA VAL A 70 -8.21 -2.71 -3.60
C VAL A 70 -9.60 -2.70 -4.24
N LEU A 71 -10.18 -1.52 -4.47
CA LEU A 71 -11.51 -1.33 -5.03
C LEU A 71 -11.72 -2.18 -6.31
N PRO A 72 -12.68 -3.11 -6.33
CA PRO A 72 -12.98 -3.91 -7.53
C PRO A 72 -13.36 -3.01 -8.72
N PRO A 73 -12.73 -3.17 -9.90
CA PRO A 73 -13.10 -2.48 -11.14
C PRO A 73 -14.55 -2.72 -11.54
N GLU A 74 -15.13 -3.82 -11.08
CA GLU A 74 -16.50 -4.24 -11.36
C GLU A 74 -17.54 -3.50 -10.50
N THR A 75 -17.10 -2.70 -9.52
CA THR A 75 -18.02 -2.01 -8.57
C THR A 75 -18.89 -0.96 -9.25
N PHE A 76 -18.33 -0.19 -10.20
CA PHE A 76 -19.02 0.84 -10.98
C PHE A 76 -18.20 1.22 -12.22
N GLN A 77 -18.82 1.89 -13.20
CA GLN A 77 -18.25 2.15 -14.53
C GLN A 77 -16.85 2.83 -14.50
N ASP A 78 -16.61 3.75 -13.57
CA ASP A 78 -15.37 4.51 -13.48
C ASP A 78 -14.35 3.96 -12.46
N ALA A 79 -14.62 2.81 -11.85
CA ALA A 79 -13.78 2.25 -10.78
C ALA A 79 -12.35 1.97 -11.26
N ILE A 80 -12.14 1.69 -12.55
CA ILE A 80 -10.80 1.51 -13.12
C ILE A 80 -9.94 2.79 -13.02
N TRP A 81 -10.54 3.97 -13.16
CA TRP A 81 -9.85 5.24 -13.02
C TRP A 81 -9.46 5.52 -11.57
N PHE A 82 -10.32 5.13 -10.62
CA PHE A 82 -9.98 5.17 -9.20
C PHE A 82 -8.80 4.24 -8.88
N ASN A 83 -8.78 3.03 -9.44
CA ASN A 83 -7.65 2.12 -9.28
C ASN A 83 -6.35 2.72 -9.83
N ALA A 84 -6.38 3.33 -11.02
CA ALA A 84 -5.21 4.01 -11.59
C ALA A 84 -4.73 5.17 -10.72
N ALA A 85 -5.66 5.99 -10.20
CA ALA A 85 -5.35 7.06 -9.25
C ALA A 85 -4.77 6.53 -7.94
N GLY A 86 -5.30 5.42 -7.42
CA GLY A 86 -4.82 4.75 -6.22
C GLY A 86 -3.39 4.22 -6.38
N VAL A 87 -3.10 3.55 -7.49
CA VAL A 87 -1.74 3.06 -7.80
C VAL A 87 -0.76 4.25 -7.93
N THR A 88 -1.19 5.32 -8.61
CA THR A 88 -0.38 6.54 -8.73
C THR A 88 -0.10 7.17 -7.36
N ALA A 89 -1.13 7.29 -6.51
CA ALA A 89 -0.98 7.79 -5.15
C ALA A 89 -0.05 6.89 -4.30
N ALA A 90 -0.14 5.57 -4.45
CA ALA A 90 0.75 4.64 -3.77
C ALA A 90 2.21 4.85 -4.14
N VAL A 91 2.51 5.04 -5.43
CA VAL A 91 3.87 5.36 -5.91
C VAL A 91 4.36 6.67 -5.31
N ILE A 92 3.51 7.71 -5.28
CA ILE A 92 3.86 9.00 -4.68
C ILE A 92 4.20 8.84 -3.19
N VAL A 93 3.33 8.20 -2.42
CA VAL A 93 3.53 8.06 -0.96
C VAL A 93 4.77 7.20 -0.66
N LEU A 94 5.00 6.11 -1.39
CA LEU A 94 6.22 5.30 -1.24
C LEU A 94 7.49 6.08 -1.61
N THR A 95 7.42 6.92 -2.64
CA THR A 95 8.54 7.78 -3.04
C THR A 95 8.87 8.80 -1.95
N ILE A 96 7.84 9.44 -1.38
CA ILE A 96 8.00 10.35 -0.23
C ILE A 96 8.63 9.62 0.94
N ASP A 97 8.17 8.40 1.24
CA ASP A 97 8.69 7.65 2.37
C ASP A 97 10.14 7.18 2.18
N TRP A 98 10.52 6.83 0.95
CA TRP A 98 11.91 6.56 0.58
C TRP A 98 12.81 7.79 0.76
N MET A 99 12.33 8.99 0.43
CA MET A 99 13.05 10.24 0.70
C MET A 99 13.20 10.49 2.21
N ARG A 100 12.15 10.24 3.00
CA ARG A 100 12.18 10.34 4.47
C ARG A 100 13.18 9.36 5.08
N GLN A 101 13.19 8.11 4.62
CA GLN A 101 14.13 7.09 5.06
C GLN A 101 15.58 7.54 4.83
N ARG A 102 15.89 8.11 3.65
CA ARG A 102 17.22 8.65 3.34
C ARG A 102 17.60 9.81 4.25
N ALA A 103 16.67 10.70 4.59
CA ALA A 103 16.92 11.80 5.52
C ALA A 103 17.22 11.30 6.94
N LEU A 104 16.46 10.31 7.42
CA LEU A 104 16.67 9.70 8.74
C LEU A 104 18.03 8.98 8.83
N HIS A 105 18.43 8.23 7.80
CA HIS A 105 19.75 7.59 7.75
C HIS A 105 20.90 8.60 7.73
N ARG A 106 20.73 9.75 7.06
CA ARG A 106 21.72 10.84 7.08
C ARG A 106 21.85 11.45 8.48
N GLN A 107 20.74 11.71 9.15
CA GLN A 107 20.73 12.25 10.51
C GLN A 107 21.36 11.27 11.52
N GLY A 108 21.06 9.98 11.41
CA GLY A 108 21.66 8.94 12.27
C GLY A 108 23.18 8.91 12.17
N LYS A 109 23.73 8.93 10.94
CA LYS A 109 25.18 9.01 10.72
C LYS A 109 25.81 10.29 11.27
N ALA A 110 25.15 11.43 11.11
CA ALA A 110 25.64 12.70 11.65
C ALA A 110 25.67 12.70 13.19
N ALA A 111 24.64 12.14 13.83
CA ALA A 111 24.58 12.00 15.29
C ALA A 111 25.66 11.06 15.83
N GLU A 112 25.94 9.95 15.13
CA GLU A 112 27.02 9.03 15.49
C GLU A 112 28.39 9.69 15.43
N VAL A 113 28.68 10.47 14.38
CA VAL A 113 29.95 11.21 14.25
C VAL A 113 30.13 12.24 15.36
N VAL A 114 29.07 12.95 15.76
CA VAL A 114 29.13 13.91 16.88
C VAL A 114 29.30 13.20 18.23
N ALA A 115 28.75 11.99 18.38
CA ALA A 115 28.79 11.22 19.62
C ALA A 115 30.10 10.46 19.84
N MET A 116 30.96 10.29 18.82
CA MET A 116 32.30 9.72 18.99
C MET A 116 33.24 10.79 19.56
N PRO A 117 33.63 10.71 20.85
CA PRO A 117 34.66 11.57 21.38
C PRO A 117 35.99 10.99 20.88
N TYR A 118 36.72 11.75 20.06
CA TYR A 118 38.18 11.60 20.10
C TYR A 118 38.66 12.05 21.49
#